data_AF-A0A9P6G9L4-F1
#
_entry.id   AF-A0A9P6G9L4-F1
#
_cell.length_a   1.000
_cell.length_b   1.000
_cell.length_c   1.000
_cell.angle_alpha   90.00
_cell.angle_beta   90.00
_cell.angle_gamma   90.00
#
_symmetry.space_group_name_H-M   'P 1'
#
loop_
_entity.id
_entity.type
_entity.pdbx_description
1 polymer ?
#
loop_
_entity_poly.entity_id
_entity_poly.type
_entity_poly.pdbx_seq_one_letter_code
_entity_poly.pdbx_strand_id
1 'polypeptide(L)'
;MHHLPDELVLQIICYLEPEELVKLQHVSRQFLRLSRDNNLWRSLCFEHSAAERRRRRMLPTTDIDPRLAELIRAANDVANAFPLGVHYPTAPSADVQAQRNAGRRRTALLANWDPSYPGEKVDFYQEFIQRHAPHELRWFQEMQYGNPEDNLRHEATGAGIVYGEDGLAEKLVAPLDDGSVCVWDASAREGRLGRIVARSAVGLLPGKGSDLDMDTRLRQSRAAMTETGAVECVSVDSRAAKAFFAVQNTLNEVDLNTLQVVSRAPYPFPITALSEARHPTPLTVGTNWTLHLHDSRTPPSTYTPAAGASRCELIAGAPSSPLTSFSRLKTTDVGAHVSLAQPGALSIAHLPTAREWDANGDIWVAGRFTSLLNFDRRFFPRLRGTVHSGARLSCLAALPFPFVSRSSSSIPTSQDGQAAGHTLVAAGEYKGKGSLELYSLSPHTSRGINSSDSRTTRNASACYHNRQTASASKLLSVAPHGTRLVFSDGDGGLKWVERDACAAVRSLNINTDVVDKARPGTAQGETRPASGDIVQKVLPTVDASLHATRPAVPLGQDHLVLWTGDGRLGMVGFGAPVEEEWKDAVEEWEGEAAEERGREREYAGRMREALEMQARELRWLRGYGL
;
A
#
# COMPACT_ATOMS: atom_id res chain seq x y z
N MET A 1 -23.23 37.78 -3.86
CA MET A 1 -22.26 36.77 -3.37
C MET A 1 -20.83 37.32 -3.25
N HIS A 2 -20.32 38.15 -4.18
CA HIS A 2 -18.98 38.77 -4.08
C HIS A 2 -18.71 39.68 -2.86
N HIS A 3 -19.73 39.98 -2.05
CA HIS A 3 -19.64 40.84 -0.87
C HIS A 3 -19.78 40.07 0.46
N LEU A 4 -20.01 38.74 0.40
CA LEU A 4 -20.07 37.92 1.61
C LEU A 4 -18.65 37.50 2.01
N PRO A 5 -18.26 37.67 3.29
CA PRO A 5 -17.02 37.11 3.81
C PRO A 5 -16.94 35.60 3.60
N ASP A 6 -15.73 35.11 3.31
CA ASP A 6 -15.45 33.69 3.08
C ASP A 6 -15.90 32.81 4.26
N GLU A 7 -15.86 33.33 5.48
CA GLU A 7 -16.29 32.63 6.70
C GLU A 7 -17.79 32.35 6.72
N LEU A 8 -18.61 33.29 6.22
CA LEU A 8 -20.06 33.10 6.14
C LEU A 8 -20.41 32.11 5.03
N VAL A 9 -19.69 32.17 3.91
CA VAL A 9 -19.86 31.19 2.83
C VAL A 9 -19.46 29.80 3.30
N LEU A 10 -18.35 29.66 4.06
CA LEU A 10 -17.92 28.40 4.68
C LEU A 10 -18.99 27.83 5.63
N GLN A 11 -19.64 28.68 6.43
CA GLN A 11 -20.74 28.25 7.30
C GLN A 11 -22.00 27.83 6.54
N ILE A 12 -22.22 28.33 5.32
CA ILE A 12 -23.34 27.89 4.50
C ILE A 12 -23.01 26.55 3.83
N ILE A 13 -21.83 26.44 3.22
CA ILE A 13 -21.45 25.23 2.48
C ILE A 13 -21.17 24.04 3.40
N CYS A 14 -20.91 24.24 4.71
CA CYS A 14 -20.71 23.14 5.64
C CYS A 14 -21.96 22.27 5.88
N TYR A 15 -23.14 22.73 5.44
CA TYR A 15 -24.38 21.98 5.46
C TYR A 15 -24.64 21.18 4.17
N LEU A 16 -23.82 21.38 3.13
CA LEU A 16 -23.98 20.68 1.85
C LEU A 16 -23.41 19.27 1.92
N GLU A 17 -24.02 18.36 1.16
CA GLU A 17 -23.51 17.01 1.00
C GLU A 17 -22.26 16.97 0.09
N PRO A 18 -21.42 15.92 0.19
CA PRO A 18 -20.20 15.80 -0.62
C PRO A 18 -20.44 15.97 -2.14
N GLU A 19 -21.55 15.46 -2.66
CA GLU A 19 -21.91 15.59 -4.09
C GLU A 19 -22.20 17.04 -4.48
N GLU A 20 -22.89 17.78 -3.62
CA GLU A 20 -23.21 19.20 -3.82
C GLU A 20 -21.95 20.06 -3.70
N LEU A 21 -21.06 19.74 -2.76
CA LEU A 21 -19.76 20.39 -2.61
C LEU A 21 -18.89 20.23 -3.86
N VAL A 22 -18.89 19.05 -4.48
CA VAL A 22 -18.16 18.84 -5.75
C VAL A 22 -18.77 19.68 -6.88
N LYS A 23 -20.10 19.70 -7.02
CA LYS A 23 -20.78 20.56 -8.03
C LYS A 23 -20.42 22.04 -7.84
N LEU A 24 -20.36 22.51 -6.60
CA LEU A 24 -20.01 23.88 -6.25
C LEU A 24 -18.58 24.27 -6.67
N GLN A 25 -17.65 23.30 -6.72
CA GLN A 25 -16.27 23.52 -7.16
C GLN A 25 -16.19 24.03 -8.61
N HIS A 26 -17.14 23.65 -9.46
CA HIS A 26 -17.16 24.03 -10.87
C HIS A 26 -17.70 25.44 -11.13
N VAL A 27 -18.33 26.07 -10.12
CA VAL A 27 -19.02 27.36 -10.30
C VAL A 27 -18.05 28.54 -10.35
N SER A 28 -17.06 28.59 -9.44
CA SER A 28 -16.07 29.67 -9.41
C SER A 28 -14.78 29.26 -8.70
N ARG A 29 -13.67 29.98 -8.94
CA ARG A 29 -12.39 29.74 -8.23
C ARG A 29 -12.49 29.97 -6.72
N GLN A 30 -13.33 30.93 -6.29
CA GLN A 30 -13.58 31.18 -4.86
C GLN A 30 -14.30 29.97 -4.24
N PHE A 31 -15.36 29.48 -4.90
CA PHE A 31 -16.09 28.31 -4.45
C PHE A 31 -15.25 27.04 -4.49
N LEU A 32 -14.40 26.85 -5.50
CA LEU A 32 -13.41 25.77 -5.54
C LEU A 32 -12.52 25.76 -4.30
N ARG A 33 -12.00 26.93 -3.91
CA ARG A 33 -11.13 27.04 -2.73
C ARG A 33 -11.89 26.77 -1.42
N LEU A 34 -13.08 27.32 -1.26
CA LEU A 34 -13.87 27.18 -0.02
C LEU A 34 -14.45 25.76 0.12
N SER A 35 -14.97 25.19 -0.96
CA SER A 35 -15.48 23.81 -0.96
C SER A 35 -14.37 22.76 -0.85
N ARG A 36 -13.10 23.11 -1.11
CA ARG A 36 -11.91 22.28 -0.81
C ARG A 36 -11.23 22.65 0.50
N ASP A 37 -11.93 23.33 1.42
CA ASP A 37 -11.36 23.61 2.74
C ASP A 37 -11.05 22.30 3.49
N ASN A 38 -9.82 22.22 4.03
CA ASN A 38 -9.32 20.99 4.62
C ASN A 38 -10.07 20.60 5.90
N ASN A 39 -10.56 21.58 6.68
CA ASN A 39 -11.30 21.30 7.91
C ASN A 39 -12.71 20.79 7.62
N LEU A 40 -13.33 21.30 6.55
CA LEU A 40 -14.60 20.79 6.05
C LEU A 40 -14.49 19.31 5.69
N TRP A 41 -13.54 18.95 4.81
CA TRP A 41 -13.35 17.56 4.40
C TRP A 41 -12.91 16.65 5.55
N ARG A 42 -12.08 17.15 6.47
CA ARG A 42 -11.74 16.43 7.70
C ARG A 42 -12.98 16.05 8.51
N SER A 43 -13.94 16.98 8.63
CA SER A 43 -15.19 16.71 9.34
C SER A 43 -16.06 15.70 8.60
N LEU A 44 -16.12 15.76 7.27
CA LEU A 44 -16.85 14.79 6.44
C LEU A 44 -16.25 13.39 6.54
N CYS A 45 -14.92 13.26 6.48
CA CYS A 45 -14.24 11.97 6.68
C CYS A 45 -14.57 11.37 8.05
N PHE A 46 -14.64 12.19 9.11
CA PHE A 46 -15.06 11.74 10.43
C PHE A 46 -16.51 11.26 10.43
N GLU A 47 -17.42 12.03 9.85
CA GLU A 47 -18.85 11.71 9.83
C GLU A 47 -19.15 10.40 9.11
N HIS A 48 -18.40 10.11 8.04
CA HIS A 48 -18.51 8.87 7.27
C HIS A 48 -17.63 7.73 7.80
N SER A 49 -16.86 7.96 8.86
CA SER A 49 -15.94 6.96 9.44
C SER A 49 -16.67 5.78 10.10
N ALA A 50 -15.99 4.63 10.17
CA ALA A 50 -16.51 3.46 10.88
C ALA A 50 -16.69 3.71 12.40
N ALA A 51 -15.81 4.53 12.99
CA ALA A 51 -15.88 4.93 14.40
C ALA A 51 -17.17 5.70 14.68
N GLU A 52 -17.49 6.69 13.83
CA GLU A 52 -18.72 7.46 13.94
C GLU A 52 -19.96 6.61 13.67
N ARG A 53 -19.94 5.77 12.63
CA ARG A 53 -21.05 4.85 12.33
C ARG A 53 -21.30 3.87 13.47
N ARG A 54 -20.25 3.40 14.16
CA ARG A 54 -20.37 2.55 15.36
C ARG A 54 -20.93 3.35 16.53
N ARG A 55 -20.44 4.58 16.76
CA ARG A 55 -20.95 5.48 17.80
C ARG A 55 -22.44 5.78 17.59
N ARG A 56 -22.88 6.10 16.37
CA ARG A 56 -24.29 6.35 16.04
C ARG A 56 -25.18 5.12 16.28
N ARG A 57 -24.65 3.92 16.04
CA ARG A 57 -25.32 2.65 16.37
C ARG A 57 -25.38 2.35 17.86
N MET A 58 -24.38 2.78 18.63
CA MET A 58 -24.30 2.61 20.09
C MET A 58 -24.96 3.75 20.86
N LEU A 59 -25.24 4.88 20.21
CA LEU A 59 -26.16 5.85 20.75
C LEU A 59 -27.50 5.13 20.89
N PRO A 60 -28.14 5.17 22.06
CA PRO A 60 -29.47 4.65 22.18
C PRO A 60 -30.32 5.39 21.14
N THR A 61 -30.83 4.65 20.16
CA THR A 61 -31.89 5.11 19.28
C THR A 61 -32.97 5.71 20.17
N THR A 62 -33.61 6.77 19.70
CA THR A 62 -34.70 7.46 20.38
C THR A 62 -35.91 6.58 20.73
N ASP A 63 -35.84 5.27 20.48
CA ASP A 63 -36.68 4.21 21.03
C ASP A 63 -36.19 3.74 22.43
N ILE A 64 -35.74 4.67 23.27
CA ILE A 64 -35.62 4.38 24.69
C ILE A 64 -37.05 4.30 25.22
N ASP A 65 -37.45 3.17 25.80
CA ASP A 65 -38.70 3.02 26.55
C ASP A 65 -38.87 4.27 27.45
N PRO A 66 -39.95 5.06 27.31
CA PRO A 66 -40.09 6.36 27.98
C PRO A 66 -39.83 6.29 29.49
N ARG A 67 -40.09 5.14 30.12
CA ARG A 67 -39.77 4.87 31.52
C ARG A 67 -38.28 4.85 31.83
N LEU A 68 -37.44 4.29 30.95
CA LEU A 68 -35.99 4.24 31.11
C LEU A 68 -35.36 5.62 30.85
N ALA A 69 -35.93 6.39 29.93
CA ALA A 69 -35.53 7.78 29.70
C ALA A 69 -35.84 8.68 30.91
N GLU A 70 -37.01 8.50 31.54
CA GLU A 70 -37.36 9.15 32.81
C GLU A 70 -36.43 8.72 33.95
N LEU A 71 -36.06 7.44 34.03
CA LEU A 71 -35.15 6.93 35.06
C LEU A 71 -33.72 7.48 34.90
N ILE A 72 -33.24 7.64 33.66
CA ILE A 72 -31.95 8.28 33.35
C ILE A 72 -31.99 9.78 33.69
N ARG A 73 -33.11 10.46 33.41
CA ARG A 73 -33.31 11.87 33.82
C ARG A 73 -33.35 12.00 35.34
N ALA A 74 -34.13 11.18 36.02
CA ALA A 74 -34.21 11.15 37.48
C ALA A 74 -32.86 10.81 38.13
N ALA A 75 -32.09 9.89 37.56
CA ALA A 75 -30.75 9.56 38.05
C ALA A 75 -29.76 10.73 37.89
N ASN A 76 -29.84 11.47 36.79
CA ASN A 76 -29.04 12.69 36.58
C ASN A 76 -29.49 13.83 37.50
N ASP A 77 -30.78 13.96 37.78
CA ASP A 77 -31.32 14.96 38.72
C ASP A 77 -30.95 14.62 40.17
N VAL A 78 -30.92 13.34 40.55
CA VAL A 78 -30.42 12.88 41.86
C VAL A 78 -28.92 13.06 42.00
N ALA A 79 -28.14 12.88 40.93
CA ALA A 79 -26.71 13.20 40.92
C ALA A 79 -26.44 14.71 41.08
N ASN A 80 -27.39 15.55 40.65
CA ASN A 80 -27.39 17.01 40.84
C ASN A 80 -28.11 17.48 42.12
N ALA A 81 -28.55 16.56 43.00
CA ALA A 81 -29.35 16.86 44.20
C ALA A 81 -28.57 17.55 45.34
N PHE A 82 -27.30 17.89 45.14
CA PHE A 82 -26.58 18.83 45.99
C PHE A 82 -26.52 20.20 45.30
N PRO A 83 -27.45 21.12 45.57
CA PRO A 83 -27.41 22.45 44.99
C PRO A 83 -26.30 23.26 45.68
N LEU A 84 -25.10 23.22 45.12
CA LEU A 84 -24.16 24.34 45.22
C LEU A 84 -24.42 25.32 44.05
N GLY A 85 -25.69 25.59 43.78
CA GLY A 85 -26.15 26.56 42.80
C GLY A 85 -26.19 27.94 43.42
N VAL A 86 -25.05 28.63 43.44
CA VAL A 86 -25.05 30.09 43.53
C VAL A 86 -25.71 30.57 42.23
N HIS A 87 -26.93 31.10 42.33
CA HIS A 87 -27.61 31.77 41.22
C HIS A 87 -26.79 33.00 40.81
N TYR A 88 -25.85 32.82 39.89
CA TYR A 88 -25.23 33.92 39.16
C TYR A 88 -26.19 34.34 38.03
N PRO A 89 -26.73 35.57 38.05
CA PRO A 89 -27.61 36.08 36.99
C PRO A 89 -26.92 36.23 35.62
N THR A 90 -25.62 35.94 35.54
CA THR A 90 -24.80 35.90 34.32
C THR A 90 -24.51 34.48 33.82
N ALA A 91 -25.03 33.43 34.46
CA ALA A 91 -24.82 32.05 34.02
C ALA A 91 -25.68 31.75 32.76
N PRO A 92 -25.10 31.14 31.71
CA PRO A 92 -25.82 30.81 30.47
C PRO A 92 -26.95 29.80 30.73
N SER A 93 -28.03 29.89 29.95
CA SER A 93 -29.17 28.96 30.06
C SER A 93 -28.74 27.50 29.81
N ALA A 94 -29.52 26.56 30.34
CA ALA A 94 -29.28 25.13 30.19
C ALA A 94 -29.14 24.70 28.71
N ASP A 95 -29.92 25.30 27.81
CA ASP A 95 -29.86 25.03 26.37
C ASP A 95 -28.55 25.50 25.72
N VAL A 96 -28.09 26.70 26.08
CA VAL A 96 -26.80 27.24 25.60
C VAL A 96 -25.64 26.41 26.12
N GLN A 97 -25.74 25.92 27.36
CA GLN A 97 -24.74 25.04 27.96
C GLN A 97 -24.74 23.66 27.31
N ALA A 98 -25.91 23.09 26.97
CA ALA A 98 -26.04 21.84 26.24
C ALA A 98 -25.44 21.93 24.83
N GLN A 99 -25.71 23.00 24.08
CA GLN A 99 -25.10 23.25 22.76
C GLN A 99 -23.59 23.39 22.84
N ARG A 100 -23.08 24.15 23.83
CA ARG A 100 -21.63 24.28 24.08
C ARG A 100 -20.99 22.92 24.41
N ASN A 101 -21.65 22.11 25.22
CA ASN A 101 -21.19 20.77 25.57
C ASN A 101 -21.21 19.83 24.36
N ALA A 102 -22.23 19.90 23.50
CA ALA A 102 -22.31 19.15 22.26
C ALA A 102 -21.18 19.53 21.29
N GLY A 103 -20.91 20.83 21.13
CA GLY A 103 -19.78 21.34 20.36
C GLY A 103 -18.44 20.83 20.88
N ARG A 104 -18.18 20.98 22.19
CA ARG A 104 -16.96 20.45 22.84
C ARG A 104 -16.81 18.95 22.67
N ARG A 105 -17.90 18.19 22.81
CA ARG A 105 -17.90 16.74 22.61
C ARG A 105 -17.56 16.38 21.17
N ARG A 106 -18.14 17.09 20.19
CA ARG A 106 -17.84 16.89 18.76
C ARG A 106 -16.37 17.19 18.46
N THR A 107 -15.82 18.28 18.98
CA THR A 107 -14.40 18.61 18.84
C THR A 107 -13.50 17.54 19.44
N ALA A 108 -13.82 17.04 20.64
CA ALA A 108 -13.04 15.98 21.27
C ALA A 108 -13.09 14.67 20.48
N LEU A 109 -14.26 14.30 19.94
CA LEU A 109 -14.40 13.10 19.12
C LEU A 109 -13.64 13.20 17.80
N LEU A 110 -13.69 14.37 17.15
CA LEU A 110 -12.94 14.63 15.92
C LEU A 110 -11.42 14.55 16.17
N ALA A 111 -10.96 15.10 17.30
CA ALA A 111 -9.55 15.02 17.70
C ALA A 111 -9.11 13.58 18.02
N ASN A 112 -9.99 12.78 18.64
CA ASN A 112 -9.70 11.37 18.94
C ASN A 112 -9.67 10.49 17.68
N TRP A 113 -10.48 10.82 16.66
CA TRP A 113 -10.51 10.06 15.42
C TRP A 113 -9.37 10.41 14.47
N ASP A 114 -8.99 11.69 14.39
CA ASP A 114 -8.04 12.22 13.40
C ASP A 114 -6.85 11.26 13.15
N PRO A 115 -6.68 10.78 11.91
CA PRO A 115 -5.61 9.84 11.58
C PRO A 115 -4.24 10.53 11.37
N SER A 116 -4.20 11.86 11.38
CA SER A 116 -2.99 12.67 11.14
C SER A 116 -2.06 12.67 12.35
N TYR A 117 -0.76 12.55 12.12
CA TYR A 117 0.24 12.85 13.17
C TYR A 117 0.56 14.35 13.24
N PRO A 118 1.07 14.85 14.37
CA PRO A 118 1.53 16.24 14.46
C PRO A 118 2.57 16.59 13.41
N GLY A 119 2.30 17.66 12.65
CA GLY A 119 3.16 18.11 11.55
C GLY A 119 2.96 17.35 10.23
N GLU A 120 2.19 16.26 10.22
CA GLU A 120 1.81 15.57 8.99
C GLU A 120 0.81 16.43 8.21
N LYS A 121 1.15 16.76 6.96
CA LYS A 121 0.25 17.45 6.05
C LYS A 121 -0.65 16.42 5.37
N VAL A 122 -1.94 16.49 5.64
CA VAL A 122 -2.95 15.61 5.06
C VAL A 122 -3.95 16.45 4.27
N ASP A 123 -4.14 16.09 3.01
CA ASP A 123 -5.24 16.57 2.18
C ASP A 123 -6.46 15.69 2.44
N PHE A 124 -7.42 16.21 3.21
CA PHE A 124 -8.63 15.46 3.57
C PHE A 124 -9.61 15.31 2.40
N TYR A 125 -9.53 16.15 1.36
CA TYR A 125 -10.34 15.96 0.16
C TYR A 125 -9.86 14.71 -0.59
N GLN A 126 -8.55 14.57 -0.78
CA GLN A 126 -7.96 13.36 -1.34
C GLN A 126 -8.22 12.12 -0.48
N GLU A 127 -8.09 12.25 0.84
CA GLU A 127 -8.40 11.15 1.77
C GLU A 127 -9.87 10.73 1.67
N PHE A 128 -10.81 11.66 1.49
CA PHE A 128 -12.21 11.36 1.27
C PHE A 128 -12.43 10.55 -0.02
N ILE A 129 -11.80 10.98 -1.13
CA ILE A 129 -11.82 10.24 -2.41
C ILE A 129 -11.29 8.82 -2.19
N GLN A 130 -10.12 8.66 -1.57
CA GLN A 130 -9.53 7.33 -1.37
C GLN A 130 -10.33 6.43 -0.42
N ARG A 131 -11.16 7.00 0.47
CA ARG A 131 -12.06 6.26 1.37
C ARG A 131 -13.34 5.81 0.68
N HIS A 132 -13.89 6.64 -0.20
CA HIS A 132 -15.27 6.48 -0.69
C HIS A 132 -15.40 6.28 -2.19
N ALA A 133 -14.48 6.80 -3.00
CA ALA A 133 -14.52 6.65 -4.44
C ALA A 133 -14.37 5.17 -4.85
N PRO A 134 -14.95 4.77 -6.00
CA PRO A 134 -14.73 3.44 -6.55
C PRO A 134 -13.23 3.19 -6.77
N HIS A 135 -12.85 1.92 -6.67
CA HIS A 135 -11.50 1.49 -6.97
C HIS A 135 -11.39 1.21 -8.47
N GLU A 136 -10.21 1.43 -9.01
CA GLU A 136 -9.89 1.06 -10.38
C GLU A 136 -8.65 0.18 -10.36
N LEU A 137 -8.73 -1.03 -10.91
CA LEU A 137 -7.61 -1.96 -11.00
C LEU A 137 -7.25 -2.14 -12.48
N ARG A 138 -6.02 -1.77 -12.84
CA ARG A 138 -5.48 -1.94 -14.20
C ARG A 138 -4.29 -2.87 -14.19
N TRP A 139 -4.27 -3.87 -15.06
CA TRP A 139 -3.16 -4.81 -15.20
C TRP A 139 -2.17 -4.33 -16.26
N PHE A 140 -0.89 -4.24 -15.89
CA PHE A 140 0.19 -3.82 -16.78
C PHE A 140 0.34 -4.77 -17.98
N GLN A 141 0.12 -6.07 -17.78
CA GLN A 141 0.21 -7.07 -18.84
C GLN A 141 -0.95 -7.04 -19.86
N GLU A 142 -2.07 -6.39 -19.54
CA GLU A 142 -3.23 -6.32 -20.44
C GLU A 142 -3.18 -5.10 -21.37
N MET A 143 -2.31 -4.13 -21.07
CA MET A 143 -2.14 -2.90 -21.85
C MET A 143 -1.34 -3.19 -23.13
N GLN A 144 -2.05 -3.45 -24.23
CA GLN A 144 -1.48 -3.79 -25.53
C GLN A 144 -0.79 -2.59 -26.19
N TYR A 145 0.47 -2.34 -25.83
CA TYR A 145 1.32 -1.34 -26.50
C TYR A 145 2.73 -1.92 -26.71
N GLY A 146 2.90 -2.77 -27.72
CA GLY A 146 4.18 -3.43 -28.00
C GLY A 146 4.22 -4.25 -29.29
N ASN A 147 5.40 -4.79 -29.60
CA ASN A 147 5.64 -5.65 -30.76
C ASN A 147 4.83 -6.95 -30.61
N PRO A 148 4.36 -7.62 -31.69
CA PRO A 148 3.55 -8.83 -31.56
C PRO A 148 4.26 -10.03 -30.90
N GLU A 149 5.58 -9.98 -30.72
CA GLU A 149 6.35 -10.94 -29.90
C GLU A 149 6.29 -10.65 -28.38
N ASP A 150 5.95 -9.41 -27.97
CA ASP A 150 5.59 -9.06 -26.58
C ASP A 150 4.20 -9.58 -26.19
N ASN A 151 3.48 -10.23 -27.12
CA ASN A 151 2.20 -10.91 -26.83
C ASN A 151 2.36 -12.19 -25.99
N LEU A 152 3.59 -12.67 -25.76
CA LEU A 152 3.81 -13.69 -24.74
C LEU A 152 3.59 -13.06 -23.36
N ARG A 153 2.52 -13.51 -22.68
CA ARG A 153 2.26 -13.18 -21.28
C ARG A 153 3.38 -13.73 -20.40
N HIS A 154 4.41 -12.91 -20.18
CA HIS A 154 5.48 -13.24 -19.24
C HIS A 154 5.04 -12.95 -17.81
N GLU A 155 5.23 -13.94 -16.95
CA GLU A 155 4.92 -13.85 -15.54
C GLU A 155 6.08 -13.12 -14.82
N ALA A 156 5.76 -12.09 -14.05
CA ALA A 156 6.73 -11.41 -13.22
C ALA A 156 7.05 -12.24 -11.97
N THR A 157 8.34 -12.44 -11.68
CA THR A 157 8.77 -13.21 -10.51
C THR A 157 9.11 -12.34 -9.29
N GLY A 158 8.83 -11.04 -9.39
CA GLY A 158 9.01 -10.03 -8.35
C GLY A 158 8.71 -8.63 -8.87
N ALA A 159 8.79 -7.60 -8.01
CA ALA A 159 8.58 -6.22 -8.42
C ALA A 159 9.30 -5.21 -7.51
N GLY A 160 9.75 -4.10 -8.10
CA GLY A 160 10.29 -2.93 -7.44
C GLY A 160 9.99 -1.64 -8.20
N ILE A 161 9.99 -0.50 -7.50
CA ILE A 161 9.67 0.82 -8.06
C ILE A 161 10.92 1.68 -8.10
N VAL A 162 11.09 2.40 -9.21
CA VAL A 162 12.00 3.54 -9.32
C VAL A 162 11.18 4.80 -9.06
N TYR A 163 11.56 5.53 -8.01
CA TYR A 163 10.95 6.81 -7.66
C TYR A 163 11.72 7.96 -8.29
N GLY A 164 10.98 8.97 -8.76
CA GLY A 164 11.55 10.24 -9.21
C GLY A 164 12.03 11.10 -8.04
N GLU A 165 12.62 12.26 -8.35
CA GLU A 165 13.05 13.24 -7.33
C GLU A 165 11.89 13.81 -6.51
N ASP A 166 10.68 13.78 -7.07
CA ASP A 166 9.44 14.17 -6.38
C ASP A 166 8.89 13.08 -5.46
N GLY A 167 9.56 11.93 -5.35
CA GLY A 167 9.14 10.81 -4.52
C GLY A 167 7.92 10.06 -5.07
N LEU A 168 7.54 10.28 -6.32
CA LEU A 168 6.47 9.55 -6.99
C LEU A 168 7.06 8.44 -7.88
N ALA A 169 6.30 7.37 -8.06
CA ALA A 169 6.68 6.26 -8.94
C ALA A 169 6.81 6.76 -10.37
N GLU A 170 8.00 6.59 -10.95
CA GLU A 170 8.27 6.90 -12.35
C GLU A 170 8.25 5.62 -13.19
N LYS A 171 8.90 4.57 -12.69
CA LYS A 171 9.03 3.29 -13.40
C LYS A 171 8.78 2.10 -12.47
N LEU A 172 8.14 1.08 -13.01
CA LEU A 172 8.01 -0.23 -12.39
C LEU A 172 9.03 -1.17 -13.03
N VAL A 173 9.78 -1.90 -12.22
CA VAL A 173 10.81 -2.84 -12.69
C VAL A 173 10.51 -4.23 -12.16
N ALA A 174 10.51 -5.23 -13.04
CA ALA A 174 10.33 -6.62 -12.65
C ALA A 174 11.24 -7.57 -13.41
N PRO A 175 11.78 -8.61 -12.73
CA PRO A 175 12.28 -9.80 -13.40
C PRO A 175 11.11 -10.61 -13.97
N LEU A 176 11.29 -11.14 -15.17
CA LEU A 176 10.33 -12.01 -15.85
C LEU A 176 10.75 -13.48 -15.72
N ASP A 177 9.79 -14.39 -15.95
CA ASP A 177 10.00 -15.84 -15.91
C ASP A 177 11.08 -16.33 -16.89
N ASP A 178 11.26 -15.65 -18.02
CA ASP A 178 12.31 -15.93 -19.00
C ASP A 178 13.72 -15.44 -18.59
N GLY A 179 13.86 -14.83 -17.40
CA GLY A 179 15.11 -14.32 -16.86
C GLY A 179 15.54 -12.96 -17.42
N SER A 180 14.68 -12.29 -18.20
CA SER A 180 14.85 -10.89 -18.59
C SER A 180 14.36 -9.93 -17.48
N VAL A 181 14.74 -8.66 -17.59
CA VAL A 181 14.24 -7.56 -16.77
C VAL A 181 13.39 -6.65 -17.64
N CYS A 182 12.18 -6.36 -17.20
CA CYS A 182 11.25 -5.47 -17.89
C CYS A 182 11.00 -4.21 -17.05
N VAL A 183 10.85 -3.08 -17.74
CA VAL A 183 10.59 -1.76 -17.16
C VAL A 183 9.32 -1.20 -17.79
N TRP A 184 8.32 -0.88 -16.96
CA TRP A 184 7.09 -0.22 -17.36
C TRP A 184 7.07 1.23 -16.86
N ASP A 185 6.35 2.08 -17.58
CA ASP A 185 6.00 3.42 -17.13
C ASP A 185 4.97 3.31 -15.98
N ALA A 186 5.36 3.78 -14.80
CA ALA A 186 4.50 3.81 -13.61
C ALA A 186 4.02 5.23 -13.29
N SER A 187 4.39 6.21 -14.11
CA SER A 187 4.00 7.59 -13.89
C SER A 187 2.50 7.75 -14.12
N ALA A 188 1.81 8.33 -13.15
CA ALA A 188 0.41 8.72 -13.26
C ALA A 188 0.21 9.97 -14.16
N ARG A 189 1.22 10.31 -14.98
CA ARG A 189 1.24 11.47 -15.87
C ARG A 189 1.10 10.96 -17.31
N GLU A 190 0.33 11.68 -18.13
CA GLU A 190 0.32 11.52 -19.60
C GLU A 190 -0.32 10.24 -20.20
N GLY A 191 -1.13 9.47 -19.46
CA GLY A 191 -1.86 8.33 -20.03
C GLY A 191 -0.97 7.20 -20.57
N ARG A 192 0.34 7.22 -20.25
CA ARG A 192 1.33 6.21 -20.63
C ARG A 192 1.46 5.09 -19.60
N LEU A 193 0.68 5.17 -18.52
CA LEU A 193 0.68 4.21 -17.44
C LEU A 193 0.58 2.78 -17.99
N GLY A 194 1.60 1.99 -17.67
CA GLY A 194 1.70 0.59 -18.02
C GLY A 194 2.27 0.24 -19.38
N ARG A 195 2.76 1.24 -20.15
CA ARG A 195 3.56 0.98 -21.34
C ARG A 195 4.93 0.40 -20.98
N ILE A 196 5.40 -0.59 -21.74
CA ILE A 196 6.79 -1.07 -21.64
C ILE A 196 7.74 0.01 -22.17
N VAL A 197 8.67 0.43 -21.32
CA VAL A 197 9.72 1.41 -21.64
C VAL A 197 10.96 0.70 -22.18
N ALA A 198 11.35 -0.41 -21.55
CA ALA A 198 12.52 -1.17 -21.93
C ALA A 198 12.46 -2.61 -21.42
N ARG A 199 13.14 -3.52 -22.12
CA ARG A 199 13.27 -4.93 -21.74
C ARG A 199 14.69 -5.42 -22.07
N SER A 200 15.29 -6.18 -21.16
CA SER A 200 16.61 -6.77 -21.36
C SER A 200 16.54 -8.06 -22.19
N ALA A 201 17.71 -8.60 -22.55
CA ALA A 201 17.78 -9.92 -23.19
C ALA A 201 17.28 -11.05 -22.27
N VAL A 202 16.72 -12.09 -22.88
CA VAL A 202 16.31 -13.35 -22.23
C VAL A 202 17.51 -14.04 -21.57
N GLY A 203 17.31 -14.58 -20.37
CA GLY A 203 18.36 -15.30 -19.64
C GLY A 203 19.42 -14.42 -18.99
N LEU A 204 19.23 -13.09 -18.94
CA LEU A 204 20.16 -12.13 -18.33
C LEU A 204 20.46 -12.48 -16.86
N LEU A 205 19.41 -12.66 -16.04
CA LEU A 205 19.57 -12.87 -14.60
C LEU A 205 20.12 -14.26 -14.24
N PRO A 206 19.68 -15.37 -14.87
CA PRO A 206 20.27 -16.69 -14.65
C PRO A 206 21.68 -16.86 -15.26
N GLY A 207 22.15 -15.88 -16.05
CA GLY A 207 23.46 -15.93 -16.71
C GLY A 207 23.52 -16.96 -17.85
N LYS A 208 22.37 -17.25 -18.50
CA LYS A 208 22.28 -18.20 -19.61
C LYS A 208 22.52 -17.45 -20.91
N GLY A 209 23.76 -17.52 -21.40
CA GLY A 209 24.22 -16.77 -22.58
C GLY A 209 23.66 -17.27 -23.91
N SER A 210 24.11 -16.60 -24.98
CA SER A 210 23.73 -16.86 -26.37
C SER A 210 24.06 -18.27 -26.88
N ASP A 211 24.93 -18.98 -26.17
CA ASP A 211 25.52 -20.26 -26.60
C ASP A 211 24.52 -21.43 -26.61
N LEU A 212 23.40 -21.28 -25.90
CA LEU A 212 22.32 -22.26 -25.88
C LEU A 212 21.26 -21.93 -26.94
N ASP A 213 20.65 -22.97 -27.53
CA ASP A 213 19.44 -22.80 -28.33
C ASP A 213 18.33 -22.11 -27.51
N MET A 214 17.49 -21.32 -28.19
CA MET A 214 16.52 -20.42 -27.57
C MET A 214 15.50 -21.16 -26.70
N ASP A 215 14.96 -22.29 -27.18
CA ASP A 215 14.02 -23.11 -26.41
C ASP A 215 14.67 -23.68 -25.13
N THR A 216 15.94 -24.12 -25.23
CA THR A 216 16.69 -24.60 -24.06
C THR A 216 16.97 -23.47 -23.07
N ARG A 217 17.33 -22.27 -23.57
CA ARG A 217 17.57 -21.08 -22.75
C ARG A 217 16.31 -20.66 -22.01
N LEU A 218 15.17 -20.62 -22.69
CA LEU A 218 13.88 -20.31 -22.08
C LEU A 218 13.52 -21.30 -20.98
N ARG A 219 13.58 -22.61 -21.25
CA ARG A 219 13.24 -23.65 -20.26
C ARG A 219 14.13 -23.57 -19.03
N GLN A 220 15.45 -23.44 -19.22
CA GLN A 220 16.39 -23.34 -18.09
C GLN A 220 16.21 -22.04 -17.31
N SER A 221 15.97 -20.92 -17.99
CA SER A 221 15.74 -19.63 -17.33
C SER A 221 14.44 -19.67 -16.52
N ARG A 222 13.36 -20.19 -17.11
CA ARG A 222 12.09 -20.39 -16.41
C ARG A 222 12.20 -21.28 -15.19
N ALA A 223 12.93 -22.39 -15.29
CA ALA A 223 13.20 -23.23 -14.13
C ALA A 223 13.92 -22.44 -13.02
N ALA A 224 15.00 -21.72 -13.35
CA ALA A 224 15.76 -20.94 -12.37
C ALA A 224 14.95 -19.78 -11.75
N MET A 225 14.10 -19.10 -12.53
CA MET A 225 13.29 -17.95 -12.10
C MET A 225 12.02 -18.34 -11.34
N THR A 226 11.51 -19.57 -11.52
CA THR A 226 10.33 -20.07 -10.79
C THR A 226 10.68 -20.89 -9.56
N GLU A 227 11.89 -21.49 -9.51
CA GLU A 227 12.39 -22.21 -8.34
C GLU A 227 12.76 -21.27 -7.18
N THR A 228 12.89 -19.96 -7.44
CA THR A 228 13.06 -18.94 -6.41
C THR A 228 11.82 -18.74 -5.58
N GLY A 229 11.74 -19.42 -4.43
CA GLY A 229 10.71 -19.19 -3.40
C GLY A 229 10.87 -17.90 -2.59
N ALA A 230 11.53 -16.87 -3.15
CA ALA A 230 11.81 -15.60 -2.49
C ALA A 230 10.68 -14.60 -2.77
N VAL A 231 10.05 -14.09 -1.70
CA VAL A 231 8.95 -13.10 -1.81
C VAL A 231 9.51 -11.68 -1.99
N GLU A 232 10.62 -11.35 -1.33
CA GLU A 232 11.32 -10.07 -1.47
C GLU A 232 12.60 -10.22 -2.30
N CYS A 233 12.46 -10.59 -3.57
CA CYS A 233 13.59 -10.87 -4.48
C CYS A 233 14.09 -9.66 -5.28
N VAL A 234 13.39 -8.53 -5.23
CA VAL A 234 13.72 -7.30 -5.97
C VAL A 234 13.88 -6.15 -5.01
N SER A 235 14.99 -5.41 -5.15
CA SER A 235 15.27 -4.19 -4.40
C SER A 235 15.86 -3.14 -5.33
N VAL A 236 15.37 -1.91 -5.27
CA VAL A 236 15.71 -0.85 -6.24
C VAL A 236 16.30 0.35 -5.50
N ASP A 237 17.47 0.79 -5.93
CA ASP A 237 18.08 2.05 -5.52
C ASP A 237 17.80 3.11 -6.60
N SER A 238 16.78 3.91 -6.35
CA SER A 238 16.34 4.96 -7.28
C SER A 238 17.41 6.01 -7.52
N ARG A 239 18.24 6.33 -6.50
CA ARG A 239 19.27 7.36 -6.60
C ARG A 239 20.46 6.90 -7.44
N ALA A 240 20.86 5.64 -7.28
CA ALA A 240 21.94 5.06 -8.06
C ALA A 240 21.49 4.54 -9.43
N ALA A 241 20.18 4.55 -9.72
CA ALA A 241 19.56 3.91 -10.88
C ALA A 241 20.00 2.44 -11.02
N LYS A 242 20.02 1.71 -9.91
CA LYS A 242 20.44 0.31 -9.83
C LYS A 242 19.34 -0.55 -9.23
N ALA A 243 19.24 -1.78 -9.69
CA ALA A 243 18.36 -2.78 -9.11
C ALA A 243 19.12 -4.04 -8.75
N PHE A 244 18.70 -4.66 -7.67
CA PHE A 244 19.23 -5.90 -7.14
C PHE A 244 18.17 -6.99 -7.27
N PHE A 245 18.53 -8.07 -7.96
CA PHE A 245 17.65 -9.20 -8.23
C PHE A 245 18.25 -10.47 -7.63
N ALA A 246 17.54 -11.08 -6.69
CA ALA A 246 17.90 -12.37 -6.12
C ALA A 246 17.37 -13.50 -7.01
N VAL A 247 18.29 -14.28 -7.59
CA VAL A 247 17.98 -15.50 -8.35
C VAL A 247 18.72 -16.67 -7.73
N GLN A 248 17.95 -17.65 -7.24
CA GLN A 248 18.41 -18.77 -6.43
C GLN A 248 19.31 -18.30 -5.28
N ASN A 249 20.61 -18.61 -5.32
CA ASN A 249 21.60 -18.19 -4.33
C ASN A 249 22.45 -17.01 -4.80
N THR A 250 22.16 -16.39 -5.95
CA THR A 250 22.97 -15.32 -6.54
C THR A 250 22.23 -14.00 -6.52
N LEU A 251 22.90 -12.96 -6.03
CA LEU A 251 22.44 -11.59 -6.13
C LEU A 251 23.01 -10.96 -7.40
N ASN A 252 22.15 -10.49 -8.29
CA ASN A 252 22.52 -9.78 -9.51
C ASN A 252 22.29 -8.28 -9.30
N GLU A 253 23.34 -7.47 -9.44
CA GLU A 253 23.25 -6.02 -9.52
C GLU A 253 23.13 -5.62 -10.99
N VAL A 254 22.08 -4.89 -11.35
CA VAL A 254 21.77 -4.47 -12.71
C VAL A 254 21.69 -2.94 -12.73
N ASP A 255 22.35 -2.33 -13.71
CA ASP A 255 22.18 -0.90 -14.00
C ASP A 255 20.90 -0.71 -14.81
N LEU A 256 19.99 0.12 -14.31
CA LEU A 256 18.68 0.33 -14.91
C LEU A 256 18.73 1.20 -16.17
N ASN A 257 19.82 1.95 -16.38
CA ASN A 257 19.99 2.76 -17.58
C ASN A 257 20.38 1.91 -18.79
N THR A 258 21.21 0.89 -18.56
CA THR A 258 21.74 0.02 -19.61
C THR A 258 21.06 -1.35 -19.67
N LEU A 259 20.32 -1.73 -18.62
CA LEU A 259 19.73 -3.06 -18.42
C LEU A 259 20.77 -4.19 -18.54
N GLN A 260 21.97 -3.95 -18.03
CA GLN A 260 23.07 -4.91 -17.98
C GLN A 260 23.45 -5.24 -16.54
N VAL A 261 23.92 -6.47 -16.34
CA VAL A 261 24.42 -6.93 -15.04
C VAL A 261 25.80 -6.32 -14.79
N VAL A 262 25.90 -5.54 -13.72
CA VAL A 262 27.14 -4.91 -13.23
C VAL A 262 27.94 -5.87 -12.37
N SER A 263 27.27 -6.61 -11.47
CA SER A 263 27.92 -7.53 -10.55
C SER A 263 27.04 -8.74 -10.24
N ARG A 264 27.69 -9.87 -9.92
CA ARG A 264 27.04 -11.08 -9.42
C ARG A 264 27.73 -11.54 -8.14
N ALA A 265 26.97 -11.68 -7.06
CA ALA A 265 27.45 -12.14 -5.77
C ALA A 265 26.75 -13.45 -5.37
N PRO A 266 27.45 -14.60 -5.40
CA PRO A 266 26.90 -15.87 -4.94
C PRO A 266 26.90 -15.96 -3.41
N TYR A 267 25.85 -16.59 -2.87
CA TYR A 267 25.69 -16.89 -1.45
C TYR A 267 25.64 -18.40 -1.19
N PRO A 268 25.96 -18.86 0.03
CA PRO A 268 26.01 -20.30 0.33
C PRO A 268 24.64 -21.00 0.24
N PHE A 269 23.55 -20.26 0.42
CA PHE A 269 22.19 -20.78 0.42
C PHE A 269 21.28 -19.90 -0.46
N PRO A 270 20.15 -20.44 -0.95
CA PRO A 270 19.17 -19.65 -1.70
C PRO A 270 18.74 -18.40 -0.92
N ILE A 271 18.74 -17.25 -1.61
CA ILE A 271 18.28 -15.97 -1.11
C ILE A 271 16.75 -16.03 -0.99
N THR A 272 16.20 -15.55 0.11
CA THR A 272 14.75 -15.56 0.40
C THR A 272 14.17 -14.16 0.58
N ALA A 273 14.99 -13.20 1.01
CA ALA A 273 14.58 -11.82 1.20
C ALA A 273 15.75 -10.85 1.01
N LEU A 274 15.48 -9.71 0.40
CA LEU A 274 16.38 -8.58 0.29
C LEU A 274 15.81 -7.42 1.09
N SER A 275 16.66 -6.72 1.84
CA SER A 275 16.24 -5.43 2.39
C SER A 275 16.05 -4.40 1.29
N GLU A 276 15.48 -3.27 1.66
CA GLU A 276 15.47 -2.09 0.81
C GLU A 276 16.91 -1.65 0.45
N ALA A 277 17.12 -1.32 -0.83
CA ALA A 277 18.40 -0.87 -1.37
C ALA A 277 18.45 0.66 -1.31
N ARG A 278 19.48 1.19 -0.64
CA ARG A 278 19.67 2.64 -0.51
C ARG A 278 21.14 2.97 -0.47
N HIS A 279 21.65 3.71 -1.44
CA HIS A 279 22.99 4.26 -1.35
C HIS A 279 23.08 5.33 -0.24
N PRO A 280 24.11 5.30 0.63
CA PRO A 280 25.27 4.41 0.66
C PRO A 280 25.15 3.24 1.67
N THR A 281 23.96 2.94 2.18
CA THR A 281 23.76 1.85 3.14
C THR A 281 23.90 0.48 2.48
N PRO A 282 24.64 -0.47 3.09
CA PRO A 282 24.77 -1.81 2.56
C PRO A 282 23.43 -2.55 2.61
N LEU A 283 23.15 -3.28 1.54
CA LEU A 283 21.98 -4.14 1.40
C LEU A 283 22.10 -5.33 2.36
N THR A 284 21.03 -5.69 3.06
CA THR A 284 21.01 -6.94 3.84
C THR A 284 20.40 -8.06 3.01
N VAL A 285 21.12 -9.16 2.88
CA VAL A 285 20.70 -10.34 2.11
C VAL A 285 20.36 -11.45 3.09
N GLY A 286 19.08 -11.83 3.12
CA GLY A 286 18.59 -12.98 3.84
C GLY A 286 18.54 -14.19 2.93
N THR A 287 19.25 -15.25 3.32
CA THR A 287 19.15 -16.56 2.70
C THR A 287 18.33 -17.50 3.57
N ASN A 288 18.11 -18.72 3.08
CA ASN A 288 17.44 -19.76 3.85
C ASN A 288 18.05 -19.91 5.25
N TRP A 289 19.36 -19.89 5.42
CA TRP A 289 20.00 -20.18 6.71
C TRP A 289 20.92 -19.07 7.23
N THR A 290 21.13 -17.99 6.49
CA THR A 290 22.12 -16.97 6.87
C THR A 290 21.68 -15.56 6.53
N LEU A 291 22.16 -14.57 7.29
CA LEU A 291 22.06 -13.15 6.94
C LEU A 291 23.44 -12.60 6.61
N HIS A 292 23.50 -11.76 5.58
CA HIS A 292 24.72 -11.11 5.09
C HIS A 292 24.51 -9.62 4.89
N LEU A 293 25.60 -8.85 4.98
CA LEU A 293 25.65 -7.47 4.50
C LEU A 293 26.39 -7.42 3.17
N HIS A 294 25.72 -6.92 2.15
CA HIS A 294 26.24 -6.70 0.81
C HIS A 294 26.52 -5.21 0.61
N ASP A 295 27.78 -4.86 0.36
CA ASP A 295 28.19 -3.51 0.00
C ASP A 295 28.49 -3.46 -1.50
N SER A 296 27.71 -2.71 -2.26
CA SER A 296 27.90 -2.53 -3.71
C SER A 296 29.25 -1.91 -4.10
N ARG A 297 29.96 -1.31 -3.14
CA ARG A 297 31.31 -0.77 -3.36
C ARG A 297 32.41 -1.82 -3.25
N THR A 298 32.09 -3.00 -2.70
CA THR A 298 33.08 -4.08 -2.66
C THR A 298 33.30 -4.61 -4.07
N PRO A 299 34.57 -4.70 -4.53
CA PRO A 299 34.83 -5.25 -5.85
C PRO A 299 34.32 -6.69 -5.91
N PRO A 300 33.81 -7.15 -7.07
CA PRO A 300 33.32 -8.50 -7.22
C PRO A 300 34.44 -9.48 -6.84
N SER A 301 34.26 -10.19 -5.73
CA SER A 301 35.20 -11.20 -5.28
C SER A 301 35.25 -12.30 -6.35
N THR A 302 36.39 -12.44 -7.03
CA THR A 302 36.67 -13.59 -7.90
C THR A 302 36.62 -14.85 -7.04
N TYR A 303 35.46 -15.49 -7.00
CA TYR A 303 35.25 -16.75 -6.30
C TYR A 303 35.96 -17.86 -7.08
N THR A 304 37.25 -18.04 -6.84
CA THR A 304 37.88 -19.36 -7.06
C THR A 304 37.34 -20.29 -5.97
N PRO A 305 36.59 -21.34 -6.30
CA PRO A 305 36.15 -22.31 -5.31
C PRO A 305 37.37 -23.03 -4.78
N ALA A 306 37.91 -22.57 -3.64
CA ALA A 306 38.86 -23.34 -2.88
C ALA A 306 38.12 -24.59 -2.39
N ALA A 307 38.42 -25.71 -3.03
CA ALA A 307 37.91 -27.01 -2.67
C ALA A 307 38.04 -27.24 -1.15
N GLY A 308 36.92 -27.51 -0.48
CA GLY A 308 36.94 -28.28 0.77
C GLY A 308 36.74 -27.56 2.11
N ALA A 309 36.29 -26.30 2.20
CA ALA A 309 36.03 -25.66 3.50
C ALA A 309 34.55 -25.70 3.94
N SER A 310 33.91 -26.87 3.89
CA SER A 310 32.72 -27.16 4.71
C SER A 310 33.15 -27.33 6.16
N ARG A 311 33.50 -26.24 6.85
CA ARG A 311 33.81 -26.29 8.28
C ARG A 311 32.50 -26.13 9.06
N CYS A 312 31.86 -27.26 9.36
CA CYS A 312 30.78 -27.32 10.33
C CYS A 312 31.28 -26.72 11.66
N GLU A 313 30.65 -25.65 12.15
CA GLU A 313 30.85 -25.22 13.54
C GLU A 313 30.25 -26.29 14.45
N LEU A 314 31.11 -27.11 15.05
CA LEU A 314 30.72 -28.12 16.02
C LEU A 314 30.28 -27.42 17.31
N ILE A 315 29.05 -27.69 17.72
CA ILE A 315 28.44 -27.28 18.99
C ILE A 315 29.13 -28.05 20.13
N ALA A 316 30.33 -27.64 20.52
CA ALA A 316 30.95 -27.98 21.80
C ALA A 316 32.23 -27.13 21.93
N GLY A 317 32.26 -26.23 22.90
CA GLY A 317 33.46 -25.45 23.20
C GLY A 317 34.65 -26.36 23.50
N ALA A 318 35.77 -26.11 22.84
CA ALA A 318 37.08 -26.58 23.28
C ALA A 318 38.12 -25.44 23.15
N PRO A 319 39.10 -25.37 24.07
CA PRO A 319 39.83 -24.15 24.37
C PRO A 319 41.13 -24.00 23.56
N SER A 320 41.58 -22.74 23.49
CA SER A 320 42.98 -22.30 23.31
C SER A 320 43.78 -22.73 22.07
N SER A 321 43.98 -21.77 21.15
CA SER A 321 45.33 -21.38 20.71
C SER A 321 45.31 -20.02 19.96
N PRO A 322 46.40 -19.24 19.98
CA PRO A 322 46.37 -17.81 20.22
C PRO A 322 46.58 -16.98 18.95
N LEU A 323 45.88 -15.83 18.89
CA LEU A 323 46.36 -14.49 18.46
C LEU A 323 47.20 -14.30 17.16
N THR A 324 47.38 -15.27 16.27
CA THR A 324 48.37 -15.12 15.17
C THR A 324 47.93 -15.62 13.79
N SER A 325 46.63 -15.65 13.49
CA SER A 325 46.18 -15.85 12.11
C SER A 325 45.68 -14.54 11.49
N PHE A 326 46.63 -13.79 10.93
CA PHE A 326 46.39 -12.67 10.01
C PHE A 326 45.73 -13.12 8.68
N SER A 327 45.43 -14.41 8.50
CA SER A 327 44.71 -14.90 7.32
C SER A 327 43.31 -14.29 7.21
N ARG A 328 42.63 -13.95 8.32
CA ARG A 328 41.36 -13.19 8.30
C ARG A 328 41.49 -11.76 7.74
N LEU A 329 42.71 -11.24 7.60
CA LEU A 329 43.00 -9.92 7.02
C LEU A 329 43.39 -10.01 5.53
N LYS A 330 43.58 -11.21 4.97
CA LYS A 330 44.03 -11.39 3.58
C LYS A 330 43.10 -12.23 2.71
N THR A 331 42.17 -12.97 3.30
CA THR A 331 41.05 -13.55 2.55
C THR A 331 39.82 -12.68 2.77
N THR A 332 39.32 -12.10 1.68
CA THR A 332 37.94 -11.60 1.53
C THR A 332 36.96 -12.77 1.63
N ASP A 333 37.00 -13.48 2.76
CA ASP A 333 36.04 -14.51 3.10
C ASP A 333 34.75 -13.77 3.48
N VAL A 334 33.74 -13.91 2.62
CA VAL A 334 32.32 -13.58 2.79
C VAL A 334 32.02 -12.96 4.15
N GLY A 335 31.87 -11.63 4.16
CA GLY A 335 31.76 -10.79 5.35
C GLY A 335 30.92 -11.41 6.46
N ALA A 336 31.40 -11.27 7.69
CA ALA A 336 30.85 -11.83 8.91
C ALA A 336 29.32 -12.02 8.85
N HIS A 337 28.88 -13.26 8.68
CA HIS A 337 27.47 -13.63 8.47
C HIS A 337 26.83 -14.10 9.78
N VAL A 338 25.50 -14.05 9.84
CA VAL A 338 24.73 -14.64 10.94
C VAL A 338 24.14 -15.96 10.47
N SER A 339 24.35 -17.04 11.22
CA SER A 339 23.58 -18.28 11.04
C SER A 339 22.22 -18.17 11.73
N LEU A 340 21.14 -18.43 10.98
CA LEU A 340 19.78 -18.48 11.50
C LEU A 340 19.49 -19.88 12.02
N ALA A 341 18.89 -19.97 13.22
CA ALA A 341 18.54 -21.26 13.82
C ALA A 341 17.41 -21.99 13.08
N GLN A 342 16.58 -21.25 12.34
CA GLN A 342 15.48 -21.77 11.55
C GLN A 342 15.46 -21.08 10.20
N PRO A 343 15.07 -21.79 9.14
CA PRO A 343 15.18 -21.23 7.83
C PRO A 343 14.10 -20.18 7.56
N GLY A 344 14.41 -19.23 6.69
CA GLY A 344 13.42 -18.40 6.02
C GLY A 344 13.17 -17.05 6.68
N ALA A 345 14.16 -16.16 6.59
CA ALA A 345 13.87 -14.73 6.57
C ALA A 345 12.94 -14.44 5.36
N LEU A 346 11.81 -13.79 5.60
CA LEU A 346 10.83 -13.45 4.56
C LEU A 346 10.77 -11.95 4.31
N SER A 347 11.09 -11.14 5.32
CA SER A 347 11.10 -9.69 5.19
C SER A 347 12.17 -9.05 6.05
N ILE A 348 12.87 -8.05 5.48
CA ILE A 348 13.95 -7.33 6.13
C ILE A 348 13.70 -5.82 6.03
N ALA A 349 13.40 -5.20 7.17
CA ALA A 349 13.18 -3.76 7.26
C ALA A 349 14.43 -3.04 7.77
N HIS A 350 14.82 -1.96 7.08
CA HIS A 350 15.86 -1.03 7.55
C HIS A 350 15.21 0.21 8.16
N LEU A 351 15.68 0.59 9.34
CA LEU A 351 15.31 1.86 9.97
C LEU A 351 16.37 2.93 9.68
N PRO A 352 16.00 4.22 9.71
CA PRO A 352 16.94 5.29 9.42
C PRO A 352 18.09 5.36 10.40
N THR A 353 19.30 5.45 9.88
CA THR A 353 20.50 5.63 10.72
C THR A 353 20.55 7.02 11.36
N ALA A 354 19.89 8.02 10.75
CA ALA A 354 19.80 9.39 11.26
C ALA A 354 18.70 9.58 12.34
N ARG A 355 17.98 8.53 12.72
CA ARG A 355 16.91 8.63 13.73
C ARG A 355 17.49 8.88 15.13
N GLU A 356 16.67 9.46 15.99
CA GLU A 356 16.98 9.56 17.42
C GLU A 356 17.20 8.17 18.01
N TRP A 357 18.20 8.05 18.90
CA TRP A 357 18.55 6.77 19.51
C TRP A 357 17.40 6.25 20.38
N ASP A 358 16.79 5.15 19.95
CA ASP A 358 15.67 4.47 20.62
C ASP A 358 16.09 3.18 21.32
N ALA A 359 17.41 2.97 21.49
CA ALA A 359 18.01 1.73 21.98
C ALA A 359 17.72 0.47 21.14
N ASN A 360 17.18 0.60 19.92
CA ASN A 360 17.07 -0.49 18.96
C ASN A 360 18.13 -0.36 17.86
N GLY A 361 18.45 -1.47 17.21
CA GLY A 361 19.30 -1.50 16.02
C GLY A 361 18.53 -1.13 14.75
N ASP A 362 19.28 -1.02 13.66
CA ASP A 362 18.80 -0.50 12.37
C ASP A 362 18.16 -1.57 11.48
N ILE A 363 18.40 -2.85 11.74
CA ILE A 363 17.97 -3.95 10.87
C ILE A 363 17.01 -4.85 11.64
N TRP A 364 15.78 -4.97 11.14
CA TRP A 364 14.77 -5.88 11.66
C TRP A 364 14.49 -6.99 10.66
N VAL A 365 14.51 -8.23 11.14
CA VAL A 365 14.29 -9.42 10.31
C VAL A 365 13.10 -10.22 10.85
N ALA A 366 12.18 -10.54 9.94
CA ALA A 366 11.01 -11.36 10.15
C ALA A 366 11.01 -12.56 9.20
N GLY A 367 10.27 -13.61 9.55
CA GLY A 367 10.20 -14.78 8.70
C GLY A 367 9.37 -15.94 9.24
N ARG A 368 9.76 -17.16 8.86
CA ARG A 368 9.11 -18.41 9.25
C ARG A 368 9.33 -18.79 10.73
N PHE A 369 10.16 -18.02 11.44
CA PHE A 369 10.38 -18.09 12.88
C PHE A 369 9.45 -17.11 13.63
N THR A 370 9.26 -17.32 14.92
CA THR A 370 8.23 -16.63 15.73
C THR A 370 8.67 -15.34 16.42
N SER A 371 9.91 -14.91 16.22
CA SER A 371 10.49 -13.74 16.89
C SER A 371 11.10 -12.78 15.88
N LEU A 372 10.85 -11.49 16.04
CA LEU A 372 11.55 -10.46 15.28
C LEU A 372 13.00 -10.37 15.77
N LEU A 373 13.96 -10.45 14.85
CA LEU A 373 15.38 -10.34 15.16
C LEU A 373 15.83 -8.89 14.91
N ASN A 374 16.56 -8.31 15.86
CA ASN A 374 17.11 -6.97 15.74
C ASN A 374 18.64 -7.01 15.68
N PHE A 375 19.21 -6.33 14.68
CA PHE A 375 20.64 -6.15 14.52
C PHE A 375 20.98 -4.66 14.40
N ASP A 376 22.14 -4.28 14.93
CA ASP A 376 22.77 -2.99 14.66
C ASP A 376 23.80 -3.18 13.54
N ARG A 377 23.73 -2.35 12.50
CA ARG A 377 24.60 -2.45 11.32
C ARG A 377 26.09 -2.33 11.70
N ARG A 378 26.42 -1.56 12.74
CA ARG A 378 27.81 -1.33 13.20
C ARG A 378 28.41 -2.52 13.93
N PHE A 379 27.56 -3.36 14.52
CA PHE A 379 27.97 -4.53 15.31
C PHE A 379 27.61 -5.85 14.64
N PHE A 380 27.10 -5.80 13.40
CA PHE A 380 26.79 -7.00 12.62
C PHE A 380 28.05 -7.89 12.50
N PRO A 381 27.94 -9.21 12.70
CA PRO A 381 26.74 -10.07 12.76
C PRO A 381 26.14 -10.27 14.17
N ARG A 382 26.51 -9.47 15.17
CA ARG A 382 26.01 -9.70 16.53
C ARG A 382 24.51 -9.39 16.64
N LEU A 383 23.73 -10.37 17.07
CA LEU A 383 22.32 -10.17 17.42
C LEU A 383 22.22 -9.20 18.61
N ARG A 384 21.46 -8.12 18.43
CA ARG A 384 21.24 -7.11 19.47
C ARG A 384 20.17 -7.55 20.45
N GLY A 385 19.08 -8.10 19.94
CA GLY A 385 17.91 -8.46 20.73
C GLY A 385 16.82 -9.11 19.88
N THR A 386 15.76 -9.55 20.55
CA THR A 386 14.63 -10.22 19.89
C THR A 386 13.32 -9.80 20.51
N VAL A 387 12.27 -9.67 19.69
CA VAL A 387 10.90 -9.46 20.17
C VAL A 387 10.06 -10.67 19.79
N HIS A 388 9.56 -11.38 20.80
CA HIS A 388 8.73 -12.56 20.54
C HIS A 388 7.32 -12.13 20.11
N SER A 389 6.97 -12.41 18.85
CA SER A 389 5.61 -12.25 18.35
C SER A 389 4.78 -13.50 18.65
N GLY A 390 5.32 -14.68 18.35
CA GLY A 390 4.56 -15.93 18.30
C GLY A 390 3.90 -16.18 16.93
N ALA A 391 3.80 -15.17 16.07
CA ALA A 391 3.34 -15.28 14.69
C ALA A 391 4.51 -15.57 13.73
N ARG A 392 4.22 -16.20 12.59
CA ARG A 392 5.15 -16.30 11.46
C ARG A 392 4.90 -15.13 10.53
N LEU A 393 5.83 -14.20 10.52
CA LEU A 393 5.68 -12.90 9.87
C LEU A 393 6.21 -12.97 8.44
N SER A 394 5.42 -12.46 7.49
CA SER A 394 5.70 -12.52 6.05
C SER A 394 6.21 -11.20 5.50
N CYS A 395 5.78 -10.08 6.08
CA CYS A 395 6.13 -8.75 5.62
C CYS A 395 6.30 -7.80 6.81
N LEU A 396 7.29 -6.91 6.70
CA LEU A 396 7.51 -5.78 7.60
C LEU A 396 7.38 -4.47 6.83
N ALA A 397 6.75 -3.49 7.45
CA ALA A 397 6.74 -2.10 7.01
C ALA A 397 7.06 -1.20 8.19
N ALA A 398 7.47 0.03 7.94
CA ALA A 398 7.76 0.97 9.00
C ALA A 398 7.11 2.33 8.74
N LEU A 399 6.66 2.98 9.80
CA LEU A 399 6.09 4.32 9.78
C LEU A 399 7.02 5.30 10.51
N PRO A 400 7.18 6.54 10.02
CA PRO A 400 8.03 7.57 10.63
C PRO A 400 7.35 8.25 11.82
N PHE A 401 6.49 7.53 12.54
CA PHE A 401 5.73 8.04 13.67
C PHE A 401 5.56 6.93 14.72
N PRO A 402 5.56 7.24 16.02
CA PRO A 402 5.35 6.24 17.05
C PRO A 402 3.90 5.73 17.05
N PHE A 403 3.72 4.51 17.54
CA PHE A 403 2.39 3.95 17.71
C PHE A 403 1.76 4.58 18.94
N VAL A 404 0.56 5.13 18.76
CA VAL A 404 -0.24 5.72 19.83
C VAL A 404 -1.41 4.78 20.11
N SER A 405 -1.35 4.09 21.25
CA SER A 405 -2.46 3.23 21.68
C SER A 405 -3.71 4.07 21.93
N ARG A 406 -4.75 3.87 21.13
CA ARG A 406 -6.03 4.58 21.23
C ARG A 406 -7.00 3.94 22.24
N SER A 407 -6.55 2.94 23.03
CA SER A 407 -7.43 2.20 23.96
C SER A 407 -7.70 2.92 25.28
N SER A 408 -6.90 3.94 25.63
CA SER A 408 -7.21 4.81 26.78
C SER A 408 -8.19 5.88 26.35
N SER A 409 -9.36 5.91 26.99
CA SER A 409 -10.40 6.94 26.90
C SER A 409 -9.94 8.37 27.24
N SER A 410 -8.65 8.57 27.52
CA SER A 410 -8.04 9.89 27.61
C SER A 410 -7.92 10.50 26.22
N ILE A 411 -8.40 11.73 26.07
CA ILE A 411 -8.07 12.61 24.95
C ILE A 411 -6.56 12.48 24.70
N PRO A 412 -6.09 12.15 23.48
CA PRO A 412 -4.68 12.19 23.18
C PRO A 412 -4.23 13.61 23.49
N THR A 413 -3.43 13.76 24.53
CA THR A 413 -2.91 15.07 24.86
C THR A 413 -2.01 15.47 23.69
N SER A 414 -1.94 16.76 23.37
CA SER A 414 -1.07 17.27 22.31
C SER A 414 0.40 16.84 22.45
N GLN A 415 0.79 16.35 23.63
CA GLN A 415 2.10 15.76 23.94
C GLN A 415 2.27 14.32 23.42
N ASP A 416 1.19 13.56 23.21
CA ASP A 416 1.25 12.14 22.82
C ASP A 416 1.65 11.91 21.37
N GLY A 417 1.28 12.84 20.48
CA GLY A 417 1.70 12.83 19.08
C GLY A 417 3.00 13.61 18.80
N GLN A 418 3.51 14.40 19.75
CA GLN A 418 4.76 15.16 19.59
C GLN A 418 6.02 14.32 19.87
N ALA A 419 5.85 13.10 20.38
CA ALA A 419 6.96 12.22 20.70
C ALA A 419 7.63 11.72 19.41
N ALA A 420 8.96 11.82 19.36
CA ALA A 420 9.74 11.18 18.32
C ALA A 420 9.63 9.65 18.42
N GLY A 421 9.66 8.98 17.27
CA GLY A 421 9.65 7.52 17.21
C GLY A 421 9.16 6.99 15.88
N HIS A 422 9.22 5.68 15.74
CA HIS A 422 8.77 4.93 14.57
C HIS A 422 7.79 3.85 14.99
N THR A 423 7.01 3.33 14.05
CA THR A 423 6.20 2.14 14.26
C THR A 423 6.67 1.07 13.30
N LEU A 424 7.06 -0.08 13.83
CA LEU A 424 7.26 -1.28 13.03
C LEU A 424 5.91 -1.99 12.90
N VAL A 425 5.45 -2.15 11.66
CA VAL A 425 4.24 -2.86 11.30
C VAL A 425 4.63 -4.24 10.78
N ALA A 426 4.00 -5.29 11.30
CA ALA A 426 4.29 -6.65 10.90
C ALA A 426 3.00 -7.36 10.49
N ALA A 427 3.06 -8.08 9.37
CA ALA A 427 1.94 -8.87 8.85
C ALA A 427 2.36 -10.33 8.66
N GLY A 428 1.49 -11.26 9.04
CA GLY A 428 1.75 -12.69 8.86
C GLY A 428 0.61 -13.59 9.31
N GLU A 429 0.96 -14.73 9.90
CA GLU A 429 0.01 -15.70 10.43
C GLU A 429 0.26 -16.06 11.90
N TYR A 430 -0.82 -16.19 12.66
CA TYR A 430 -0.82 -16.75 14.01
C TYR A 430 -1.91 -17.82 14.11
N LYS A 431 -1.50 -19.06 14.40
CA LYS A 431 -2.42 -20.22 14.48
C LYS A 431 -3.31 -20.38 13.24
N GLY A 432 -2.75 -20.14 12.05
CA GLY A 432 -3.45 -20.27 10.77
C GLY A 432 -4.34 -19.09 10.38
N LYS A 433 -4.45 -18.05 11.22
CA LYS A 433 -5.19 -16.82 10.92
C LYS A 433 -4.26 -15.65 10.67
N GLY A 434 -4.72 -14.64 9.93
CA GLY A 434 -3.97 -13.42 9.67
C GLY A 434 -3.66 -12.67 10.97
N SER A 435 -2.41 -12.21 11.11
CA SER A 435 -1.95 -11.40 12.24
C SER A 435 -1.37 -10.08 11.72
N LEU A 436 -1.95 -8.96 12.13
CA LEU A 436 -1.42 -7.62 11.91
C LEU A 436 -0.97 -7.04 13.25
N GLU A 437 0.29 -6.65 13.34
CA GLU A 437 0.94 -6.29 14.61
C GLU A 437 1.66 -4.95 14.48
N LEU A 438 1.57 -4.13 15.53
CA LEU A 438 2.21 -2.82 15.62
C LEU A 438 3.17 -2.81 16.81
N TYR A 439 4.36 -2.29 16.59
CA TYR A 439 5.40 -2.16 17.60
C TYR A 439 5.97 -0.74 17.59
N SER A 440 5.79 -0.02 18.68
CA SER A 440 6.31 1.33 18.87
C SER A 440 7.81 1.30 19.16
N LEU A 441 8.58 2.03 18.37
CA LEU A 441 10.02 2.23 18.50
C LEU A 441 10.27 3.68 18.90
N SER A 442 10.23 3.96 20.20
CA SER A 442 10.39 5.30 20.75
C SER A 442 11.55 5.34 21.75
N PRO A 443 12.31 6.45 21.83
CA PRO A 443 13.30 6.67 22.90
C PRO A 443 12.67 6.66 24.29
N HIS A 444 11.37 6.93 24.42
CA HIS A 444 10.66 6.87 25.69
C HIS A 444 10.29 5.43 26.06
N THR A 445 10.94 4.89 27.09
CA THR A 445 10.78 3.50 27.56
C THR A 445 9.35 3.11 27.96
N SER A 446 8.52 4.08 28.36
CA SER A 446 7.11 3.84 28.69
C SER A 446 6.20 3.62 27.46
N ARG A 447 6.68 4.02 26.27
CA ARG A 447 5.92 4.01 25.01
C ARG A 447 6.63 3.29 23.87
N GLY A 448 7.84 2.80 24.10
CA GLY A 448 8.64 2.06 23.14
C GLY A 448 8.91 0.63 23.60
N ILE A 449 9.18 -0.24 22.63
CA ILE A 449 9.79 -1.54 22.87
C ILE A 449 11.30 -1.44 22.66
N ASN A 450 12.08 -2.12 23.50
CA ASN A 450 13.52 -2.31 23.31
C ASN A 450 13.79 -3.81 23.20
N SER A 451 14.27 -4.23 22.03
CA SER A 451 14.58 -5.64 21.73
C SER A 451 15.60 -6.30 22.67
N SER A 452 16.46 -5.51 23.33
CA SER A 452 17.44 -6.01 24.30
C SER A 452 16.94 -6.04 25.75
N ASP A 453 15.84 -5.36 26.07
CA ASP A 453 15.27 -5.33 27.44
C ASP A 453 13.92 -6.05 27.47
N SER A 454 13.93 -7.27 28.02
CA SER A 454 12.76 -8.15 28.13
C SER A 454 11.59 -7.50 28.87
N ARG A 455 11.83 -6.54 29.77
CA ARG A 455 10.77 -5.81 30.49
C ARG A 455 9.92 -4.94 29.55
N THR A 456 10.54 -4.38 28.52
CA THR A 456 9.87 -3.48 27.57
C THR A 456 9.22 -4.23 26.41
N THR A 457 9.72 -5.42 26.06
CA THR A 457 9.16 -6.25 24.97
C THR A 457 7.72 -6.73 25.22
N ARG A 458 7.24 -6.66 26.47
CA ARG A 458 5.87 -7.01 26.86
C ARG A 458 5.01 -5.78 27.17
N ASN A 459 5.45 -4.60 26.77
CA ASN A 459 4.75 -3.36 27.07
C ASN A 459 3.47 -3.23 26.21
N ALA A 460 2.31 -3.48 26.83
CA ALA A 460 1.01 -3.43 26.17
C ALA A 460 0.60 -2.03 25.68
N SER A 461 1.23 -0.95 26.16
CA SER A 461 1.01 0.40 25.62
C SER A 461 1.83 0.68 24.36
N ALA A 462 2.88 -0.11 24.12
CA ALA A 462 3.83 0.06 23.01
C ALA A 462 3.65 -0.99 21.91
N CYS A 463 2.77 -1.98 22.09
CA CYS A 463 2.46 -2.97 21.06
C CYS A 463 0.97 -3.24 20.93
N TYR A 464 0.55 -3.62 19.74
CA TYR A 464 -0.82 -4.04 19.46
C TYR A 464 -0.82 -5.22 18.50
N HIS A 465 -1.74 -6.17 18.74
CA HIS A 465 -1.83 -7.43 18.01
C HIS A 465 -3.27 -7.66 17.56
N ASN A 466 -3.55 -7.45 16.28
CA ASN A 466 -4.82 -7.83 15.68
C ASN A 466 -4.72 -9.25 15.08
N ARG A 467 -5.12 -10.24 15.88
CA ARG A 467 -5.12 -11.68 15.52
C ARG A 467 -6.51 -12.27 15.35
N GLN A 468 -7.55 -11.50 15.67
CA GLN A 468 -8.93 -11.98 15.70
C GLN A 468 -9.73 -11.49 14.49
N THR A 469 -9.50 -10.25 14.07
CA THR A 469 -10.34 -9.58 13.06
C THR A 469 -9.58 -9.19 11.80
N ALA A 470 -8.25 -9.34 11.75
CA ALA A 470 -7.43 -8.97 10.60
C ALA A 470 -7.81 -9.76 9.33
N SER A 471 -7.59 -11.09 9.33
CA SER A 471 -8.11 -11.97 8.28
C SER A 471 -8.25 -13.43 8.74
N ALA A 472 -9.09 -14.19 8.05
CA ALA A 472 -9.24 -15.62 8.25
C ALA A 472 -8.03 -16.40 7.70
N SER A 473 -7.37 -15.86 6.67
CA SER A 473 -6.16 -16.40 6.03
C SER A 473 -4.91 -15.60 6.40
N LYS A 474 -3.74 -16.15 6.06
CA LYS A 474 -2.43 -15.54 6.30
C LYS A 474 -2.31 -14.18 5.59
N LEU A 475 -1.72 -13.20 6.27
CA LEU A 475 -1.38 -11.93 5.62
C LEU A 475 -0.03 -12.05 4.90
N LEU A 476 0.02 -11.57 3.65
CA LEU A 476 1.17 -11.73 2.76
C LEU A 476 2.01 -10.46 2.67
N SER A 477 1.36 -9.30 2.53
CA SER A 477 2.03 -8.00 2.42
C SER A 477 1.33 -6.94 3.26
N VAL A 478 2.09 -5.94 3.72
CA VAL A 478 1.58 -4.75 4.38
C VAL A 478 2.36 -3.53 3.92
N ALA A 479 1.67 -2.42 3.70
CA ALA A 479 2.29 -1.16 3.33
C ALA A 479 1.54 0.04 3.94
N PRO A 480 2.24 1.15 4.22
CA PRO A 480 1.58 2.43 4.45
C PRO A 480 0.94 2.95 3.17
N HIS A 481 -0.25 3.55 3.30
CA HIS A 481 -0.93 4.21 2.18
C HIS A 481 -1.70 5.41 2.72
N GLY A 482 -1.27 6.62 2.38
CA GLY A 482 -1.82 7.83 2.97
C GLY A 482 -1.76 7.83 4.50
N THR A 483 -2.89 8.13 5.16
CA THR A 483 -3.05 8.05 6.62
C THR A 483 -3.51 6.67 7.12
N ARG A 484 -3.34 5.62 6.30
CA ARG A 484 -3.88 4.27 6.52
C ARG A 484 -2.79 3.21 6.36
N LEU A 485 -3.14 1.99 6.76
CA LEU A 485 -2.38 0.78 6.45
C LEU A 485 -3.19 -0.06 5.49
N VAL A 486 -2.54 -0.60 4.47
CA VAL A 486 -3.11 -1.58 3.55
C VAL A 486 -2.38 -2.90 3.74
N PHE A 487 -3.12 -4.01 3.73
CA PHE A 487 -2.54 -5.34 3.74
C PHE A 487 -3.29 -6.30 2.82
N SER A 488 -2.57 -7.29 2.30
CA SER A 488 -3.13 -8.39 1.51
C SER A 488 -3.24 -9.66 2.33
N ASP A 489 -4.26 -10.46 2.04
CA ASP A 489 -4.45 -11.80 2.61
C ASP A 489 -4.36 -12.91 1.56
N GLY A 490 -4.42 -14.16 2.04
CA GLY A 490 -4.28 -15.36 1.22
C GLY A 490 -5.50 -15.68 0.34
N ASP A 491 -6.56 -14.88 0.41
CA ASP A 491 -7.79 -15.06 -0.37
C ASP A 491 -7.90 -14.03 -1.53
N GLY A 492 -6.84 -13.25 -1.77
CA GLY A 492 -6.83 -12.16 -2.75
C GLY A 492 -7.50 -10.86 -2.25
N GLY A 493 -7.78 -10.78 -0.95
CA GLY A 493 -8.35 -9.60 -0.31
C GLY A 493 -7.29 -8.56 0.04
N LEU A 494 -7.57 -7.31 -0.32
CA LEU A 494 -6.91 -6.10 0.15
C LEU A 494 -7.81 -5.40 1.16
N LYS A 495 -7.26 -5.05 2.33
CA LYS A 495 -8.00 -4.34 3.38
C LYS A 495 -7.22 -3.11 3.83
N TRP A 496 -7.94 -1.99 3.94
CA TRP A 496 -7.42 -0.75 4.50
C TRP A 496 -7.97 -0.59 5.91
N VAL A 497 -7.07 -0.32 6.85
CA VAL A 497 -7.38 0.00 8.23
C VAL A 497 -6.72 1.32 8.60
N GLU A 498 -7.24 2.00 9.62
CA GLU A 498 -6.54 3.12 10.22
C GLU A 498 -5.20 2.64 10.80
N ARG A 499 -4.30 3.57 11.13
CA ARG A 499 -2.98 3.26 11.72
C ARG A 499 -3.04 2.66 13.14
N ASP A 500 -4.24 2.41 13.65
CA ASP A 500 -4.50 1.59 14.85
C ASP A 500 -4.58 0.08 14.56
N ALA A 501 -4.44 -0.32 13.29
CA ALA A 501 -4.52 -1.71 12.80
C ALA A 501 -5.85 -2.44 13.08
N CYS A 502 -6.91 -1.70 13.43
CA CYS A 502 -8.20 -2.28 13.84
C CYS A 502 -9.39 -1.65 13.13
N ALA A 503 -9.43 -0.31 13.03
CA ALA A 503 -10.57 0.39 12.45
C ALA A 503 -10.58 0.22 10.93
N ALA A 504 -11.51 -0.60 10.42
CA ALA A 504 -11.67 -0.83 8.99
C ALA A 504 -12.11 0.43 8.26
N VAL A 505 -11.45 0.70 7.14
CA VAL A 505 -11.75 1.82 6.24
C VAL A 505 -12.48 1.31 5.00
N ARG A 506 -11.86 0.37 4.26
CA ARG A 506 -12.43 -0.24 3.07
C ARG A 506 -11.76 -1.58 2.75
N SER A 507 -12.31 -2.31 1.79
CA SER A 507 -11.77 -3.57 1.28
C SER A 507 -11.98 -3.70 -0.22
N LEU A 508 -11.12 -4.48 -0.86
CA LEU A 508 -11.17 -4.84 -2.28
C LEU A 508 -10.78 -6.32 -2.39
N ASN A 509 -11.46 -7.11 -3.21
CA ASN A 509 -10.98 -8.43 -3.59
C ASN A 509 -10.68 -8.43 -5.09
N ILE A 510 -9.46 -8.83 -5.47
CA ILE A 510 -9.04 -8.81 -6.87
C ILE A 510 -9.72 -9.89 -7.73
N ASN A 511 -10.37 -10.87 -7.07
CA ASN A 511 -11.02 -12.00 -7.72
C ASN A 511 -12.50 -11.75 -8.03
N THR A 512 -13.08 -10.63 -7.59
CA THR A 512 -14.53 -10.37 -7.70
C THR A 512 -14.98 -10.24 -9.16
N ASP A 513 -14.23 -9.51 -9.99
CA ASP A 513 -14.59 -9.25 -11.39
C ASP A 513 -14.48 -10.50 -12.28
N VAL A 514 -13.70 -11.50 -11.86
CA VAL A 514 -13.56 -12.79 -12.58
C VAL A 514 -14.86 -13.60 -12.50
N VAL A 515 -15.61 -13.46 -11.41
CA VAL A 515 -16.89 -14.16 -11.21
C VAL A 515 -18.00 -13.53 -12.05
N ASP A 516 -18.03 -12.20 -12.17
CA ASP A 516 -19.06 -11.48 -12.93
C ASP A 516 -18.85 -11.53 -14.45
N LYS A 517 -17.60 -11.67 -14.92
CA LYS A 517 -17.29 -11.86 -16.36
C LYS A 517 -17.41 -13.30 -16.86
N ALA A 518 -17.64 -14.27 -15.97
CA ALA A 518 -17.92 -15.65 -16.36
C ALA A 518 -19.35 -15.75 -16.91
N ARG A 519 -19.53 -15.42 -18.20
CA ARG A 519 -20.78 -15.68 -18.93
C ARG A 519 -21.13 -17.17 -18.79
N PRO A 520 -22.37 -17.54 -18.40
CA PRO A 520 -22.79 -18.93 -18.39
C PRO A 520 -22.95 -19.39 -19.86
N GLY A 521 -21.92 -20.02 -20.43
CA GLY A 521 -22.07 -20.58 -21.79
C GLY A 521 -20.83 -21.11 -22.52
N THR A 522 -19.60 -20.75 -22.15
CA THR A 522 -18.39 -21.21 -22.88
C THR A 522 -17.40 -21.89 -21.95
N ALA A 523 -17.76 -23.08 -21.49
CA ALA A 523 -16.86 -23.99 -20.78
C ALA A 523 -16.31 -25.05 -21.76
N GLN A 524 -15.31 -24.68 -22.56
CA GLN A 524 -14.33 -25.62 -23.12
C GLN A 524 -12.97 -24.91 -23.23
N GLY A 525 -12.08 -25.23 -22.29
CA GLY A 525 -10.71 -24.71 -22.24
C GLY A 525 -10.11 -24.82 -20.84
N GLU A 526 -9.53 -25.98 -20.55
CA GLU A 526 -8.59 -26.28 -19.45
C GLU A 526 -8.96 -25.85 -18.02
N THR A 527 -9.44 -26.83 -17.27
CA THR A 527 -9.66 -26.84 -15.83
C THR A 527 -8.35 -26.60 -15.05
N ARG A 528 -7.94 -25.32 -14.89
CA ARG A 528 -7.16 -24.94 -13.70
C ARG A 528 -8.13 -24.87 -12.52
N PRO A 529 -7.80 -25.47 -11.35
CA PRO A 529 -8.66 -25.35 -10.18
C PRO A 529 -8.82 -23.87 -9.84
N ALA A 530 -10.06 -23.44 -9.60
CA ALA A 530 -10.43 -22.06 -9.27
C ALA A 530 -9.92 -21.65 -7.87
N SER A 531 -8.60 -21.66 -7.68
CA SER A 531 -7.93 -20.94 -6.61
C SER A 531 -7.76 -19.51 -7.13
N GLY A 532 -8.44 -18.55 -6.51
CA GLY A 532 -8.31 -17.13 -6.87
C GLY A 532 -6.85 -16.65 -6.78
N ASP A 533 -6.56 -15.56 -7.49
CA ASP A 533 -5.25 -14.92 -7.46
C ASP A 533 -5.00 -14.32 -6.07
N ILE A 534 -3.75 -14.38 -5.60
CA ILE A 534 -3.32 -13.82 -4.32
C ILE A 534 -2.35 -12.66 -4.55
N VAL A 535 -2.43 -11.60 -3.75
CA VAL A 535 -1.49 -10.47 -3.81
C VAL A 535 -0.30 -10.75 -2.90
N GLN A 536 0.85 -11.08 -3.48
CA GLN A 536 2.08 -11.37 -2.75
C GLN A 536 2.77 -10.13 -2.21
N LYS A 537 2.71 -9.00 -2.94
CA LYS A 537 3.34 -7.74 -2.52
C LYS A 537 2.50 -6.53 -2.93
N VAL A 538 2.41 -5.58 -2.01
CA VAL A 538 1.81 -4.27 -2.22
C VAL A 538 2.93 -3.22 -2.14
N LEU A 539 3.03 -2.38 -3.17
CA LEU A 539 4.06 -1.36 -3.30
C LEU A 539 3.40 0.02 -3.44
N PRO A 540 3.57 0.95 -2.49
CA PRO A 540 3.05 2.31 -2.63
C PRO A 540 3.69 3.04 -3.82
N THR A 541 2.91 3.82 -4.59
CA THR A 541 3.48 4.66 -5.66
C THR A 541 4.09 5.96 -5.14
N VAL A 542 3.92 6.25 -3.87
CA VAL A 542 4.56 7.36 -3.16
C VAL A 542 5.67 6.76 -2.31
N ASP A 543 6.89 7.29 -2.40
CA ASP A 543 8.02 6.80 -1.63
C ASP A 543 7.71 6.93 -0.13
N ALA A 544 7.34 5.79 0.44
CA ALA A 544 7.03 5.65 1.85
C ALA A 544 8.29 5.40 2.69
N SER A 545 9.47 5.62 2.11
CA SER A 545 10.73 5.63 2.82
C SER A 545 10.66 6.43 4.11
N LEU A 546 11.18 5.85 5.18
CA LEU A 546 11.46 6.60 6.41
C LEU A 546 12.53 7.70 6.25
N HIS A 547 13.22 7.77 5.11
CA HIS A 547 14.27 8.75 4.82
C HIS A 547 13.82 9.85 3.86
N ALA A 548 12.67 9.69 3.20
CA ALA A 548 12.11 10.72 2.33
C ALA A 548 11.15 11.60 3.13
N THR A 549 11.17 12.91 2.87
CA THR A 549 10.06 13.76 3.32
C THR A 549 8.85 13.38 2.48
N ARG A 550 7.72 13.08 3.12
CA ARG A 550 6.50 12.69 2.40
C ARG A 550 6.18 13.79 1.37
N PRO A 551 6.18 13.47 0.07
CA PRO A 551 5.97 14.49 -0.95
C PRO A 551 4.53 14.98 -0.94
N ALA A 552 4.32 16.19 -1.46
CA ALA A 552 2.98 16.66 -1.76
C ALA A 552 2.46 15.87 -2.96
N VAL A 553 1.53 14.95 -2.73
CA VAL A 553 1.00 14.09 -3.78
C VAL A 553 -0.12 14.83 -4.52
N PRO A 554 -0.06 14.95 -5.85
CA PRO A 554 -1.18 15.50 -6.61
C PRO A 554 -2.43 14.63 -6.47
N LEU A 555 -3.60 15.26 -6.63
CA LEU A 555 -4.88 14.56 -6.59
C LEU A 555 -4.90 13.39 -7.57
N GLY A 556 -5.30 12.22 -7.07
CA GLY A 556 -5.45 11.02 -7.88
C GLY A 556 -4.14 10.34 -8.30
N GLN A 557 -2.99 10.63 -7.67
CA GLN A 557 -1.70 9.96 -7.98
C GLN A 557 -1.17 9.06 -6.85
N ASP A 558 -1.86 9.01 -5.71
CA ASP A 558 -1.54 8.12 -4.59
C ASP A 558 -2.23 6.77 -4.82
N HIS A 559 -1.52 5.89 -5.51
CA HIS A 559 -1.93 4.58 -5.99
C HIS A 559 -1.11 3.48 -5.32
N LEU A 560 -1.49 2.23 -5.59
CA LEU A 560 -0.75 1.05 -5.13
C LEU A 560 -0.44 0.13 -6.30
N VAL A 561 0.81 -0.29 -6.43
CA VAL A 561 1.18 -1.40 -7.33
C VAL A 561 1.00 -2.72 -6.59
N LEU A 562 0.40 -3.68 -7.28
CA LEU A 562 0.17 -5.04 -6.82
C LEU A 562 1.01 -6.01 -7.63
N TRP A 563 1.64 -6.98 -6.96
CA TRP A 563 2.23 -8.16 -7.57
C TRP A 563 1.52 -9.40 -7.05
N THR A 564 1.00 -10.21 -7.97
CA THR A 564 0.25 -11.43 -7.65
C THR A 564 1.12 -12.68 -7.69
N GLY A 565 0.65 -13.75 -7.07
CA GLY A 565 1.39 -15.01 -7.01
C GLY A 565 1.52 -15.77 -8.33
N ASP A 566 0.69 -15.46 -9.32
CA ASP A 566 0.80 -15.93 -10.69
C ASP A 566 1.59 -14.96 -11.60
N GLY A 567 2.21 -13.94 -11.01
CA GLY A 567 3.12 -13.03 -11.70
C GLY A 567 2.45 -11.90 -12.48
N ARG A 568 1.20 -11.55 -12.19
CA ARG A 568 0.57 -10.33 -12.72
C ARG A 568 1.02 -9.11 -11.92
N LEU A 569 1.12 -7.99 -12.63
CA LEU A 569 1.44 -6.68 -12.09
C LEU A 569 0.27 -5.78 -12.38
N GLY A 570 -0.27 -5.13 -11.36
CA GLY A 570 -1.42 -4.24 -11.49
C GLY A 570 -1.23 -2.94 -10.72
N MET A 571 -2.01 -1.92 -11.05
CA MET A 571 -2.11 -0.70 -10.29
C MET A 571 -3.54 -0.50 -9.81
N VAL A 572 -3.69 -0.19 -8.52
CA VAL A 572 -4.96 0.20 -7.90
C VAL A 572 -4.99 1.71 -7.72
N GLY A 573 -5.94 2.35 -8.37
CA GLY A 573 -6.32 3.74 -8.20
C GLY A 573 -7.69 3.93 -7.55
N PHE A 574 -8.04 5.18 -7.29
CA PHE A 574 -9.29 5.56 -6.64
C PHE A 574 -9.91 6.76 -7.37
N GLY A 575 -11.18 6.64 -7.75
CA GLY A 575 -11.87 7.61 -8.61
C GLY A 575 -11.66 7.35 -10.09
N ALA A 576 -12.60 7.81 -10.92
CA ALA A 576 -12.54 7.63 -12.36
C ALA A 576 -11.48 8.56 -12.99
N PRO A 577 -10.80 8.13 -14.06
CA PRO A 577 -10.07 9.06 -14.91
C PRO A 577 -11.09 10.04 -15.50
N VAL A 578 -10.86 11.34 -15.29
CA VAL A 578 -11.70 12.40 -15.84
C VAL A 578 -11.82 12.30 -17.38
N GLU A 579 -11.02 11.50 -18.08
CA GLU A 579 -11.14 11.32 -19.53
C GLU A 579 -12.26 10.37 -20.00
N GLU A 580 -12.68 9.36 -19.21
CA GLU A 580 -13.70 8.41 -19.68
C GLU A 580 -15.11 8.99 -19.60
N GLU A 581 -15.46 9.74 -18.55
CA GLU A 581 -16.76 10.44 -18.48
C GLU A 581 -16.94 11.47 -19.62
N TRP A 582 -15.84 12.05 -20.13
CA TRP A 582 -15.91 13.03 -21.23
C TRP A 582 -15.98 12.36 -22.59
N LYS A 583 -15.48 11.12 -22.74
CA LYS A 583 -15.66 10.32 -23.95
C LYS A 583 -17.05 9.70 -23.98
N ASP A 584 -17.52 9.15 -22.87
CA ASP A 584 -18.85 8.54 -22.77
C ASP A 584 -19.94 9.60 -22.96
N ALA A 585 -19.84 10.78 -22.34
CA ALA A 585 -20.83 11.85 -22.53
C ALA A 585 -20.81 12.44 -23.95
N VAL A 586 -19.68 12.43 -24.65
CA VAL A 586 -19.58 12.87 -26.05
C VAL A 586 -20.07 11.79 -27.01
N GLU A 587 -19.80 10.51 -26.74
CA GLU A 587 -20.31 9.38 -27.50
C GLU A 587 -21.84 9.20 -27.31
N GLU A 588 -22.38 9.44 -26.11
CA GLU A 588 -23.83 9.48 -25.87
C GLU A 588 -24.49 10.62 -26.66
N TRP A 589 -23.88 11.82 -26.66
CA TRP A 589 -24.41 12.99 -27.37
C TRP A 589 -24.30 12.84 -28.90
N GLU A 590 -23.21 12.24 -29.40
CA GLU A 590 -23.07 11.91 -30.83
C GLU A 590 -24.00 10.76 -31.25
N GLY A 591 -24.26 9.79 -30.37
CA GLY A 591 -25.21 8.70 -30.55
C GLY A 591 -26.66 9.19 -30.67
N GLU A 592 -27.09 10.06 -29.74
CA GLU A 592 -28.41 10.69 -29.77
C GLU A 592 -28.59 11.58 -31.02
N ALA A 593 -27.56 12.37 -31.37
CA ALA A 593 -27.59 13.20 -32.58
C ALA A 593 -27.55 12.39 -33.89
N ALA A 594 -26.95 11.19 -33.88
CA ALA A 594 -26.98 10.27 -35.01
C ALA A 594 -28.34 9.57 -35.16
N GLU A 595 -28.98 9.22 -34.04
CA GLU A 595 -30.32 8.63 -34.02
C GLU A 595 -31.38 9.64 -34.50
N GLU A 596 -31.27 10.90 -34.08
CA GLU A 596 -32.15 11.99 -34.54
C GLU A 596 -31.99 12.25 -36.04
N ARG A 597 -30.75 12.29 -36.56
CA ARG A 597 -30.47 12.36 -38.01
C ARG A 597 -30.98 11.14 -38.78
N GLY A 598 -31.01 9.96 -38.15
CA GLY A 598 -31.62 8.74 -38.71
C GLY A 598 -33.13 8.90 -38.88
N ARG A 599 -33.81 9.38 -37.83
CA ARG A 599 -35.26 9.62 -37.84
C ARG A 599 -35.67 10.71 -38.84
N GLU A 600 -34.88 11.78 -38.97
CA GLU A 600 -35.12 12.81 -39.99
C GLU A 600 -34.99 12.27 -41.42
N ARG A 601 -34.03 11.38 -41.69
CA ARG A 601 -33.87 10.74 -43.01
C ARG A 601 -35.04 9.82 -43.35
N GLU A 602 -35.53 9.04 -42.39
CA GLU A 602 -36.72 8.20 -42.58
C GLU A 602 -37.98 9.05 -42.82
N TYR A 603 -38.14 10.15 -42.06
CA TYR A 603 -39.26 11.07 -42.25
C TYR A 603 -39.20 11.76 -43.62
N ALA A 604 -38.02 12.22 -44.06
CA ALA A 604 -37.82 12.79 -45.39
C ALA A 604 -38.08 11.78 -46.51
N GLY A 605 -37.71 10.52 -46.30
CA GLY A 605 -38.01 9.41 -47.22
C GLY A 605 -39.51 9.18 -47.39
N ARG A 606 -40.24 9.03 -46.27
CA ARG A 606 -41.70 8.87 -46.28
C ARG A 606 -42.42 10.08 -46.88
N MET A 607 -41.93 11.29 -46.61
CA MET A 607 -42.48 12.52 -47.19
C MET A 607 -42.28 12.58 -48.71
N ARG A 608 -41.11 12.16 -49.22
CA ARG A 608 -40.86 12.06 -50.66
C ARG A 608 -41.79 11.03 -51.32
N GLU A 609 -41.97 9.86 -50.71
CA GLU A 609 -42.88 8.82 -51.22
C GLU A 609 -44.34 9.32 -51.25
N ALA A 610 -44.80 10.01 -50.20
CA ALA A 610 -46.13 10.60 -50.14
C ALA A 610 -46.35 11.66 -51.24
N LEU A 611 -45.36 12.53 -51.47
CA LEU A 611 -45.40 13.53 -52.53
C LEU A 611 -45.36 12.90 -53.93
N GLU A 612 -44.60 11.81 -54.11
CA GLU A 612 -44.59 11.06 -55.36
C GLU A 612 -45.92 10.36 -55.64
N MET A 613 -46.60 9.84 -54.60
CA MET A 613 -47.96 9.32 -54.72
C MET A 613 -48.94 10.41 -55.12
N GLN A 614 -48.93 11.57 -54.46
CA GLN A 614 -49.79 12.71 -54.86
C GLN A 614 -49.50 13.17 -56.29
N ALA A 615 -48.23 13.25 -56.70
CA ALA A 615 -47.86 13.61 -58.06
C ALA A 615 -48.26 12.54 -59.09
N ARG A 616 -48.38 11.27 -58.69
CA ARG A 616 -48.88 10.18 -59.52
C ARG A 616 -50.39 10.22 -59.64
N GLU A 617 -51.10 10.51 -58.56
CA GLU A 617 -52.55 10.73 -58.55
C GLU A 617 -52.94 11.95 -59.38
N LEU A 618 -52.22 13.07 -59.28
CA LEU A 618 -52.47 14.25 -60.13
C LEU A 618 -52.23 13.96 -61.61
N ARG A 619 -51.21 13.14 -61.94
CA ARG A 619 -50.98 12.68 -63.33
C ARG A 619 -52.07 11.73 -63.81
N TRP A 620 -52.60 10.88 -62.93
CA TRP A 620 -53.72 10.00 -63.23
C TRP A 620 -55.02 10.78 -63.46
N LEU A 621 -55.30 11.81 -62.63
CA LEU A 621 -56.44 12.71 -62.80
C LEU A 621 -56.35 13.55 -64.07
N ARG A 622 -55.14 13.98 -64.47
CA ARG A 622 -54.91 14.73 -65.73
C ARG A 622 -55.17 13.89 -66.99
N GLY A 623 -55.19 12.55 -66.87
CA GLY A 623 -55.55 11.63 -67.95
C GLY A 623 -57.05 11.51 -68.22
N TYR A 624 -57.91 12.03 -67.33
CA TYR A 624 -59.36 11.98 -67.45
C TYR A 624 -60.03 13.31 -67.86
N GLY A 625 -59.24 14.32 -68.27
CA GLY A 625 -59.79 15.53 -68.88
C GLY A 625 -60.67 16.39 -67.95
N LEU A 626 -60.13 16.74 -66.77
CA LEU A 626 -60.54 17.92 -65.99
C LEU A 626 -59.45 18.98 -66.07
#